data_AF-A0A529FK68-F1
#
_entry.id   AF-A0A529FK68-F1
#
_cell.length_a   1.000
_cell.length_b   1.000
_cell.length_c   1.000
_cell.angle_alpha   90.00
_cell.angle_beta   90.00
_cell.angle_gamma   90.00
#
_symmetry.space_group_name_H-M   'P 1'
#
loop_
_entity.id
_entity.type
_entity.pdbx_description
1 polymer ?
#
loop_
_entity_poly.entity_id
_entity_poly.type
_entity_poly.pdbx_seq_one_letter_code
_entity_poly.pdbx_strand_id
1 'polypeptide(L)'
;IEEAPKAEEKPRGRAAAREEEDDITNVGADTRGLEEDEDDEDEASLSLAAMEAELRPQVMETLDVIADTYKKLRKLQDQQVENRLAAAGTLSPSQDRRLKELKDQLIKAVKSLSLNTARIEALVEQLYDINKRLVQNEGKLLRLAESYGVRREEFLKEYQGSELDPNWTRSIANLTSRGWKEFT
;
A
#
# COMPACT_ATOMS: atom_id res chain seq x y z
N ILE A 1 48.16 8.57 -21.66
CA ILE A 1 48.11 7.27 -20.95
C ILE A 1 48.29 7.64 -19.47
N GLU A 2 47.32 8.30 -18.83
CA GLU A 2 46.02 7.78 -18.36
C GLU A 2 46.23 6.59 -17.41
N GLU A 3 46.22 6.86 -16.11
CA GLU A 3 46.17 5.85 -15.06
C GLU A 3 45.03 6.23 -14.09
N ALA A 4 44.15 5.26 -13.87
CA ALA A 4 42.76 5.41 -13.45
C ALA A 4 42.57 5.68 -11.93
N PRO A 5 41.41 6.23 -11.50
CA PRO A 5 41.07 6.32 -10.09
C PRO A 5 40.55 4.96 -9.57
N LYS A 6 41.00 4.59 -8.36
CA LYS A 6 40.53 3.45 -7.56
C LYS A 6 39.03 3.56 -7.29
N ALA A 7 38.28 2.52 -7.64
CA ALA A 7 36.87 2.38 -7.30
C ALA A 7 36.68 2.09 -5.80
N GLU A 8 35.84 2.90 -5.14
CA GLU A 8 35.29 2.63 -3.81
C GLU A 8 34.22 1.51 -3.90
N GLU A 9 34.48 0.38 -3.25
CA GLU A 9 33.46 -0.63 -2.96
C GLU A 9 32.49 -0.13 -1.88
N LYS A 10 31.23 0.11 -2.27
CA LYS A 10 30.14 0.36 -1.31
C LYS A 10 29.69 -0.95 -0.65
N PRO A 11 29.42 -0.96 0.68
CA PRO A 11 29.03 -2.17 1.40
C PRO A 11 27.55 -2.47 1.14
N ARG A 12 27.26 -3.35 0.17
CA ARG A 12 25.90 -3.86 -0.10
C ARG A 12 25.43 -4.95 0.88
N GLY A 13 26.33 -5.55 1.67
CA GLY A 13 26.02 -6.72 2.49
C GLY A 13 25.33 -6.45 3.83
N ARG A 14 25.34 -5.22 4.34
CA ARG A 14 24.91 -4.95 5.73
C ARG A 14 23.41 -4.62 5.90
N ALA A 15 22.72 -4.32 4.80
CA ALA A 15 21.28 -4.02 4.80
C ALA A 15 20.43 -5.30 4.65
N ALA A 16 20.82 -6.21 3.76
CA ALA A 16 20.11 -7.49 3.54
C ALA A 16 20.15 -8.38 4.80
N ALA A 17 21.29 -8.48 5.46
CA ALA A 17 21.44 -9.29 6.68
C ALA A 17 20.63 -8.77 7.89
N ARG A 18 20.17 -7.51 7.87
CA ARG A 18 19.28 -6.97 8.92
C ARG A 18 17.80 -7.20 8.62
N GLU A 19 17.42 -7.28 7.35
CA GLU A 19 16.03 -7.57 6.97
C GLU A 19 15.68 -9.05 7.24
N GLU A 20 16.66 -9.96 7.20
CA GLU A 20 16.48 -11.38 7.52
C GLU A 20 16.32 -11.68 9.03
N GLU A 21 16.79 -10.80 9.92
CA GLU A 21 16.76 -11.01 11.38
C GLU A 21 15.36 -10.70 11.99
N ASP A 22 14.56 -9.88 11.30
CA ASP A 22 13.21 -9.48 11.72
C ASP A 22 12.09 -10.36 11.11
N ASP A 23 12.42 -11.33 10.25
CA ASP A 23 11.45 -12.26 9.64
C ASP A 23 11.18 -13.47 10.55
N ILE A 24 9.99 -13.48 11.16
CA ILE A 24 9.59 -14.55 12.09
C ILE A 24 9.29 -15.88 11.41
N THR A 25 9.22 -15.89 10.07
CA THR A 25 8.95 -17.11 9.27
C THR A 25 10.22 -17.77 8.75
N ASN A 26 11.40 -17.19 9.01
CA ASN A 26 12.68 -17.69 8.52
C ASN A 26 13.33 -18.73 9.46
N VAL A 27 12.72 -19.91 9.61
CA VAL A 27 13.21 -20.99 10.51
C VAL A 27 13.97 -22.13 9.80
N GLY A 28 14.27 -22.01 8.51
CA GLY A 28 14.70 -23.18 7.72
C GLY A 28 15.66 -22.91 6.56
N ALA A 29 16.45 -21.84 6.59
CA ALA A 29 17.42 -21.59 5.53
C ALA A 29 18.60 -22.59 5.48
N ASP A 30 18.78 -23.44 6.51
CA ASP A 30 19.95 -24.33 6.65
C ASP A 30 19.71 -25.81 6.24
N THR A 31 18.50 -26.20 5.82
CA THR A 31 18.15 -27.62 5.53
C THR A 31 17.81 -27.93 4.07
N ARG A 32 17.97 -26.98 3.14
CA ARG A 32 17.65 -27.16 1.70
C ARG A 32 18.72 -27.90 0.89
N GLY A 33 19.40 -28.88 1.49
CA GLY A 33 20.54 -29.57 0.87
C GLY A 33 20.45 -31.10 0.78
N LEU A 34 19.30 -31.72 1.06
CA LEU A 34 19.15 -33.18 1.01
C LEU A 34 18.33 -33.55 -0.23
N GLU A 35 18.97 -34.31 -1.13
CA GLU A 35 18.42 -34.83 -2.38
C GLU A 35 17.27 -35.82 -2.11
N GLU A 36 16.27 -35.81 -3.01
CA GLU A 36 14.97 -36.48 -2.90
C GLU A 36 15.01 -37.95 -3.38
N ASP A 37 14.66 -38.93 -2.53
CA ASP A 37 14.19 -40.28 -2.91
C ASP A 37 12.70 -40.48 -2.49
N GLU A 38 11.95 -41.39 -3.12
CA GLU A 38 10.48 -41.55 -2.93
C GLU A 38 10.02 -41.93 -1.49
N ASP A 39 10.90 -42.43 -0.61
CA ASP A 39 10.61 -42.61 0.83
C ASP A 39 10.73 -41.27 1.62
N ASP A 40 11.30 -40.22 1.02
CA ASP A 40 11.45 -38.88 1.60
C ASP A 40 10.24 -37.98 1.39
N GLU A 41 9.24 -38.33 0.55
CA GLU A 41 8.04 -37.48 0.39
C GLU A 41 7.21 -37.44 1.69
N ASP A 42 7.03 -38.58 2.35
CA ASP A 42 6.35 -38.66 3.64
C ASP A 42 7.18 -37.97 4.75
N GLU A 43 8.50 -38.11 4.74
CA GLU A 43 9.41 -37.46 5.70
C GLU A 43 9.51 -35.94 5.48
N ALA A 44 9.53 -35.48 4.23
CA ALA A 44 9.47 -34.07 3.85
C ALA A 44 8.12 -33.45 4.23
N SER A 45 7.01 -34.17 4.05
CA SER A 45 5.69 -33.72 4.48
C SER A 45 5.58 -33.60 6.01
N LEU A 46 6.21 -34.52 6.76
CA LEU A 46 6.27 -34.49 8.22
C LEU A 46 7.17 -33.36 8.72
N SER A 47 8.31 -33.14 8.07
CA SER A 47 9.24 -32.04 8.35
C SER A 47 8.60 -30.66 8.10
N LEU A 48 7.85 -30.52 7.00
CA LEU A 48 7.07 -29.31 6.71
C LEU A 48 5.99 -29.08 7.78
N ALA A 49 5.23 -30.11 8.13
CA ALA A 49 4.20 -30.01 9.17
C ALA A 49 4.79 -29.65 10.55
N ALA A 50 6.00 -30.12 10.85
CA ALA A 50 6.72 -29.78 12.08
C ALA A 50 7.17 -28.31 12.08
N MET A 51 7.74 -27.81 10.98
CA MET A 51 8.09 -26.39 10.82
C MET A 51 6.84 -25.49 10.89
N GLU A 52 5.73 -25.89 10.27
CA GLU A 52 4.46 -25.17 10.36
C GLU A 52 3.93 -25.14 11.78
N ALA A 53 4.01 -26.25 12.53
CA ALA A 53 3.54 -26.30 13.91
C ALA A 53 4.33 -25.37 14.84
N GLU A 54 5.64 -25.18 14.58
CA GLU A 54 6.51 -24.27 15.33
C GLU A 54 6.26 -22.79 14.98
N LEU A 55 6.08 -22.48 13.70
CA LEU A 55 5.82 -21.12 13.22
C LEU A 55 4.40 -20.63 13.50
N ARG A 56 3.42 -21.52 13.46
CA ARG A 56 1.99 -21.17 13.49
C ARG A 56 1.60 -20.28 14.67
N PRO A 57 2.04 -20.51 15.93
CA PRO A 57 1.70 -19.63 17.04
C PRO A 57 2.20 -18.19 16.83
N GLN A 58 3.44 -18.02 16.40
CA GLN A 58 4.07 -16.70 16.20
C GLN A 58 3.44 -15.95 15.02
N VAL A 59 3.12 -16.67 13.95
CA VAL A 59 2.41 -16.12 12.78
C VAL A 59 1.01 -15.67 13.18
N MET A 60 0.26 -16.48 13.94
CA MET A 60 -1.08 -16.12 14.40
C MET A 60 -1.07 -14.91 15.33
N GLU A 61 -0.13 -14.83 16.27
CA GLU A 61 0.03 -13.65 17.13
C GLU A 61 0.32 -12.39 16.31
N THR A 62 1.19 -12.49 15.30
CA THR A 62 1.49 -11.36 14.41
C THR A 62 0.28 -10.96 13.58
N LEU A 63 -0.51 -11.92 13.09
CA LEU A 63 -1.77 -11.65 12.38
C LEU A 63 -2.80 -10.96 13.29
N ASP A 64 -2.88 -11.34 14.57
CA ASP A 64 -3.75 -10.67 15.55
C ASP A 64 -3.31 -9.22 15.78
N VAL A 65 -1.99 -8.97 15.91
CA VAL A 65 -1.43 -7.61 16.00
C VAL A 65 -1.75 -6.79 14.75
N ILE A 66 -1.63 -7.37 13.56
CA ILE A 66 -2.00 -6.74 12.29
C ILE A 66 -3.49 -6.39 12.28
N ALA A 67 -4.36 -7.33 12.65
CA ALA A 67 -5.81 -7.13 12.66
C ALA A 67 -6.24 -6.01 13.61
N ASP A 68 -5.71 -5.99 14.83
CA ASP A 68 -6.02 -4.98 15.84
C ASP A 68 -5.49 -3.59 15.45
N THR A 69 -4.27 -3.54 14.89
CA THR A 69 -3.66 -2.29 14.40
C THR A 69 -4.46 -1.76 13.21
N TYR A 70 -4.82 -2.62 12.26
CA TYR A 70 -5.65 -2.26 11.12
C TYR A 70 -7.02 -1.74 11.55
N LYS A 71 -7.69 -2.38 12.52
CA LYS A 71 -8.99 -1.92 13.02
C LYS A 71 -8.93 -0.49 13.60
N LYS A 72 -7.84 -0.16 14.31
CA LYS A 72 -7.62 1.20 14.84
C LYS A 72 -7.31 2.20 13.72
N LEU A 73 -6.45 1.80 12.78
CA LEU A 73 -6.09 2.62 11.61
C LEU A 73 -7.31 2.93 10.75
N ARG A 74 -8.14 1.91 10.48
CA ARG A 74 -9.34 2.00 9.66
C ARG A 74 -10.34 3.00 10.23
N LYS A 75 -10.57 3.00 11.54
CA LYS A 75 -11.44 4.00 12.20
C LYS A 75 -10.98 5.44 11.96
N LEU A 76 -9.66 5.69 12.00
CA LEU A 76 -9.12 7.04 11.73
C LEU A 76 -9.24 7.40 10.25
N GLN A 77 -9.04 6.45 9.34
CA GLN A 77 -9.24 6.66 7.90
C GLN A 77 -10.71 6.96 7.58
N ASP A 78 -11.65 6.20 8.15
CA ASP A 78 -13.08 6.43 7.97
C ASP A 78 -13.46 7.84 8.49
N GLN A 79 -13.00 8.22 9.69
CA GLN A 79 -13.21 9.58 10.22
C GLN A 79 -12.61 10.67 9.33
N GLN A 80 -11.44 10.43 8.73
CA GLN A 80 -10.81 11.38 7.81
C GLN A 80 -11.64 11.57 6.55
N VAL A 81 -12.18 10.49 5.99
CA VAL A 81 -13.05 10.52 4.82
C VAL A 81 -14.36 11.24 5.16
N GLU A 82 -14.98 10.90 6.29
CA GLU A 82 -16.21 11.55 6.77
C GLU A 82 -16.00 13.05 7.00
N ASN A 83 -14.90 13.47 7.62
CA ASN A 83 -14.62 14.89 7.84
C ASN A 83 -14.47 15.66 6.51
N ARG A 84 -13.84 15.04 5.50
CA ARG A 84 -13.73 15.64 4.17
C ARG A 84 -15.09 15.74 3.48
N LEU A 85 -15.89 14.68 3.51
CA LEU A 85 -17.24 14.64 2.92
C LEU A 85 -18.22 15.58 3.62
N ALA A 86 -18.03 15.86 4.92
CA ALA A 86 -18.85 16.79 5.68
C ALA A 86 -18.34 18.25 5.63
N ALA A 87 -17.23 18.51 4.92
CA ALA A 87 -16.51 19.79 4.98
C ALA A 87 -16.16 20.23 6.42
N ALA A 88 -15.99 19.26 7.34
CA ALA A 88 -15.71 19.47 8.76
C ALA A 88 -14.20 19.69 9.04
N GLY A 89 -13.37 19.71 7.99
CA GLY A 89 -11.92 19.91 8.05
C GLY A 89 -11.14 18.60 7.96
N THR A 90 -9.90 18.62 8.46
CA THR A 90 -9.02 17.44 8.51
C THR A 90 -9.07 16.77 9.88
N LEU A 91 -8.34 15.66 10.03
CA LEU A 91 -8.04 15.13 11.36
C LEU A 91 -7.27 16.17 12.20
N SER A 92 -7.33 16.03 13.52
CA SER A 92 -6.50 16.83 14.41
C SER A 92 -5.01 16.44 14.27
N PRO A 93 -4.06 17.32 14.63
CA PRO A 93 -2.64 16.98 14.56
C PRO A 93 -2.24 15.73 15.37
N SER A 94 -2.93 15.47 16.48
CA SER A 94 -2.71 14.27 17.30
C SER A 94 -3.27 13.01 16.62
N GLN A 95 -4.44 13.10 15.97
CA GLN A 95 -5.01 12.01 15.18
C GLN A 95 -4.15 11.69 13.96
N ASP A 96 -3.64 12.69 13.24
CA ASP A 96 -2.73 12.50 12.11
C ASP A 96 -1.42 11.82 12.53
N ARG A 97 -0.83 12.26 13.66
CA ARG A 97 0.34 11.60 14.23
C ARG A 97 0.04 10.14 14.58
N ARG A 98 -1.12 9.88 15.20
CA ARG A 98 -1.55 8.52 15.55
C ARG A 98 -1.79 7.64 14.33
N LEU A 99 -2.39 8.19 13.27
CA LEU A 99 -2.60 7.51 11.99
C LEU A 99 -1.26 7.08 11.40
N LYS A 100 -0.27 7.99 11.38
CA LYS A 100 1.09 7.69 10.90
C LYS A 100 1.75 6.59 11.74
N GLU A 101 1.68 6.69 13.06
CA GLU A 101 2.24 5.67 13.98
C GLU A 101 1.61 4.30 13.76
N LEU A 102 0.28 4.21 13.64
CA LEU A 102 -0.42 2.96 13.37
C LEU A 102 -0.06 2.38 12.00
N LYS A 103 0.11 3.24 10.98
CA LYS A 103 0.57 2.82 9.65
C LYS A 103 1.98 2.23 9.71
N ASP A 104 2.90 2.88 10.40
CA ASP A 104 4.29 2.42 10.53
C ASP A 104 4.35 1.09 11.31
N GLN A 105 3.53 0.93 12.35
CA GLN A 105 3.39 -0.34 13.09
C GLN A 105 2.86 -1.46 12.19
N LEU A 106 1.82 -1.19 11.40
CA LEU A 106 1.24 -2.15 10.47
C LEU A 106 2.26 -2.59 9.40
N ILE A 107 3.02 -1.64 8.83
CA ILE A 107 4.06 -1.95 7.84
C ILE A 107 5.13 -2.85 8.45
N LYS A 108 5.58 -2.59 9.68
CA LYS A 108 6.58 -3.43 10.36
C LYS A 108 6.07 -4.85 10.57
N ALA A 109 4.86 -5.00 11.09
CA ALA A 109 4.27 -6.32 11.35
C ALA A 109 4.00 -7.12 10.05
N VAL A 110 3.63 -6.45 8.95
CA VAL A 110 3.47 -7.12 7.66
C VAL A 110 4.83 -7.52 7.06
N LYS A 111 5.88 -6.70 7.25
CA LYS A 111 7.23 -7.02 6.77
C LYS A 111 7.89 -8.17 7.53
N SER A 112 7.57 -8.35 8.81
CA SER A 112 8.08 -9.49 9.61
C SER A 112 7.44 -10.81 9.20
N LEU A 113 6.40 -10.80 8.35
CA LEU A 113 5.85 -12.00 7.73
C LEU A 113 6.39 -12.11 6.30
N SER A 114 7.12 -13.19 5.98
CA SER A 114 7.39 -13.54 4.58
C SER A 114 6.13 -14.09 3.91
N LEU A 115 5.26 -13.17 3.50
CA LEU A 115 4.04 -13.49 2.75
C LEU A 115 4.39 -14.19 1.44
N ASN A 116 3.60 -15.21 1.11
CA ASN A 116 3.72 -15.91 -0.17
C ASN A 116 3.62 -14.93 -1.35
N THR A 117 4.55 -15.03 -2.31
CA THR A 117 4.64 -14.14 -3.48
C THR A 117 3.35 -14.05 -4.28
N ALA A 118 2.63 -15.16 -4.48
CA ALA A 118 1.35 -15.15 -5.20
C ALA A 118 0.29 -14.30 -4.48
N ARG A 119 0.36 -14.21 -3.14
CA ARG A 119 -0.52 -13.33 -2.37
C ARG A 119 -0.16 -11.86 -2.57
N ILE A 120 1.14 -11.54 -2.64
CA ILE A 120 1.62 -10.18 -2.91
C ILE A 120 1.16 -9.75 -4.31
N GLU A 121 1.33 -10.60 -5.32
CA GLU A 121 0.91 -10.34 -6.69
C GLU A 121 -0.60 -10.08 -6.79
N ALA A 122 -1.42 -10.91 -6.13
CA ALA A 122 -2.87 -10.71 -6.09
C ALA A 122 -3.27 -9.35 -5.45
N LEU A 123 -2.58 -8.91 -4.40
CA LEU A 123 -2.81 -7.61 -3.78
C LEU A 123 -2.38 -6.43 -4.67
N VAL A 124 -1.28 -6.61 -5.41
CA VAL A 124 -0.80 -5.62 -6.38
C VAL A 124 -1.78 -5.50 -7.55
N GLU A 125 -2.30 -6.62 -8.06
CA GLU A 125 -3.32 -6.63 -9.11
C GLU A 125 -4.60 -5.92 -8.65
N GLN A 126 -5.09 -6.20 -7.44
CA GLN A 126 -6.24 -5.50 -6.85
C GLN A 126 -6.02 -3.98 -6.80
N LEU A 127 -4.81 -3.53 -6.43
CA LEU A 127 -4.48 -2.11 -6.42
C LEU A 127 -4.52 -1.51 -7.84
N TYR A 128 -3.98 -2.22 -8.83
CA TYR A 128 -4.04 -1.81 -10.23
C TYR A 128 -5.47 -1.72 -10.76
N ASP A 129 -6.33 -2.67 -10.41
CA ASP A 129 -7.74 -2.66 -10.82
C ASP A 129 -8.51 -1.48 -10.23
N ILE A 130 -8.29 -1.17 -8.93
CA ILE A 130 -8.88 0.00 -8.30
C ILE A 130 -8.40 1.27 -8.99
N ASN A 131 -7.10 1.41 -9.23
CA ASN A 131 -6.53 2.57 -9.91
C ASN A 131 -7.05 2.72 -11.35
N LYS A 132 -7.16 1.61 -12.09
CA LYS A 132 -7.72 1.59 -13.45
C LYS A 132 -9.16 2.09 -13.46
N ARG A 133 -9.99 1.66 -12.51
CA ARG A 133 -11.37 2.14 -12.36
C ARG A 133 -11.44 3.63 -12.01
N LEU A 134 -10.57 4.10 -11.12
CA LEU A 134 -10.46 5.51 -10.76
C LEU A 134 -10.10 6.36 -11.99
N VAL A 135 -9.00 6.05 -12.67
CA VAL A 135 -8.53 6.77 -13.87
C VAL A 135 -9.57 6.72 -15.00
N GLN A 136 -10.29 5.61 -15.15
CA GLN A 136 -11.40 5.51 -16.10
C GLN A 136 -12.54 6.48 -15.78
N ASN A 137 -12.93 6.60 -14.52
CA ASN A 137 -13.99 7.52 -14.09
C ASN A 137 -13.54 8.98 -14.21
N GLU A 138 -12.31 9.29 -13.78
CA GLU A 138 -11.71 10.63 -13.95
C GLU A 138 -11.60 11.02 -15.42
N GLY A 139 -11.20 10.08 -16.28
CA GLY A 139 -11.14 10.30 -17.72
C GLY A 139 -12.52 10.52 -18.35
N LYS A 140 -13.58 9.88 -17.85
CA LYS A 140 -14.97 10.15 -18.28
C LYS A 140 -15.41 11.55 -17.85
N LEU A 141 -15.14 11.94 -16.61
CA LEU A 141 -15.47 13.27 -16.08
C LEU A 141 -14.73 14.38 -16.82
N LEU A 142 -13.43 14.18 -17.09
CA LEU A 142 -12.63 15.13 -17.86
C LEU A 142 -13.14 15.27 -19.29
N ARG A 143 -13.42 14.17 -19.99
CA ARG A 143 -13.99 14.24 -21.35
C ARG A 143 -15.35 14.91 -21.39
N LEU A 144 -16.16 14.73 -20.34
CA LEU A 144 -17.42 15.45 -20.19
C LEU A 144 -17.15 16.96 -20.11
N ALA A 145 -16.26 17.41 -19.22
CA ALA A 145 -15.88 18.82 -19.12
C ALA A 145 -15.31 19.38 -20.44
N GLU A 146 -14.44 18.64 -21.12
CA GLU A 146 -13.89 19.02 -22.42
C GLU A 146 -14.98 19.19 -23.49
N SER A 147 -16.05 18.39 -23.45
CA SER A 147 -17.18 18.52 -24.39
C SER A 147 -17.96 19.83 -24.22
N TYR A 148 -17.91 20.45 -23.04
CA TYR A 148 -18.46 21.79 -22.76
C TYR A 148 -17.43 22.91 -23.00
N GLY A 149 -16.22 22.58 -23.43
CA GLY A 149 -15.17 23.55 -23.76
C GLY A 149 -14.26 23.94 -22.59
N VAL A 150 -14.30 23.20 -21.48
CA VAL A 150 -13.34 23.34 -20.38
C VAL A 150 -11.99 22.78 -20.84
N ARG A 151 -10.90 23.55 -20.65
CA ARG A 151 -9.55 23.09 -21.00
C ARG A 151 -9.06 22.07 -19.98
N ARG A 152 -8.35 21.03 -20.44
CA ARG A 152 -7.77 19.98 -19.57
C ARG A 152 -6.97 20.54 -18.40
N GLU A 153 -6.07 21.49 -18.65
CA GLU A 153 -5.22 22.08 -17.60
C GLU A 153 -6.03 22.80 -16.53
N GLU A 154 -7.10 23.50 -16.93
CA GLU A 154 -8.01 24.15 -15.98
C GLU A 154 -8.81 23.12 -15.18
N PHE A 155 -9.33 22.08 -15.84
CA PHE A 155 -10.06 21.02 -15.15
C PHE A 155 -9.17 20.35 -14.10
N LEU A 156 -7.95 19.97 -14.45
CA LEU A 156 -7.02 19.32 -13.52
C LEU A 156 -6.65 20.22 -12.34
N LYS A 157 -6.49 21.53 -12.58
CA LYS A 157 -6.21 22.50 -11.52
C LYS A 157 -7.34 22.59 -10.49
N GLU A 158 -8.60 22.55 -10.92
CA GLU A 158 -9.76 22.69 -10.02
C GLU A 158 -10.22 21.35 -9.43
N TYR A 159 -9.95 20.23 -10.11
CA TYR A 159 -10.34 18.89 -9.66
C TYR A 159 -9.33 18.29 -8.66
N GLN A 160 -8.02 18.43 -8.90
CA GLN A 160 -7.00 17.82 -8.04
C GLN A 160 -7.00 18.42 -6.64
N GLY A 161 -7.11 17.57 -5.62
CA GLY A 161 -7.22 17.95 -4.22
C GLY A 161 -8.66 18.25 -3.76
N SER A 162 -9.63 18.34 -4.69
CA SER A 162 -11.04 18.59 -4.42
C SER A 162 -11.91 17.36 -4.68
N GLU A 163 -11.32 16.18 -4.87
CA GLU A 163 -12.03 14.96 -5.32
C GLU A 163 -13.09 14.47 -4.32
N LEU A 164 -12.94 14.84 -3.04
CA LEU A 164 -13.86 14.51 -1.95
C LEU A 164 -14.66 15.72 -1.45
N ASP A 165 -14.55 16.89 -2.10
CA ASP A 165 -15.28 18.08 -1.66
C ASP A 165 -16.77 17.98 -2.07
N PRO A 166 -17.72 17.91 -1.11
CA PRO A 166 -19.15 17.85 -1.41
C PRO A 166 -19.67 19.12 -2.12
N ASN A 167 -18.95 20.24 -1.99
CA ASN A 167 -19.32 21.52 -2.58
C ASN A 167 -18.60 21.78 -3.90
N TRP A 168 -17.79 20.85 -4.42
CA TRP A 168 -16.97 21.06 -5.61
C TRP A 168 -17.80 21.59 -6.79
N THR A 169 -18.94 20.97 -7.10
CA THR A 169 -19.85 21.42 -8.19
C THR A 169 -20.32 22.86 -8.00
N ARG A 170 -20.62 23.28 -6.76
CA ARG A 170 -21.01 24.68 -6.48
C ARG A 170 -19.83 25.63 -6.64
N SER A 171 -18.63 25.20 -6.25
CA SER A 171 -17.41 25.98 -6.40
C SER A 171 -17.08 26.22 -7.87
N ILE A 172 -17.12 25.17 -8.70
CA ILE A 172 -16.83 25.27 -10.14
C ILE A 172 -17.91 26.03 -10.92
N ALA A 173 -19.16 26.07 -10.44
CA ALA A 173 -20.23 26.87 -11.07
C ALA A 173 -20.00 28.39 -11.01
N ASN A 174 -19.19 28.85 -10.06
CA ASN A 174 -18.83 30.27 -9.94
C ASN A 174 -17.64 30.67 -10.84
N LEU A 175 -17.01 29.71 -11.51
CA LEU A 175 -15.87 29.99 -12.39
C LEU A 175 -16.34 30.74 -13.63
N THR A 176 -15.60 31.80 -13.96
CA THR A 176 -15.91 32.67 -15.10
C THR A 176 -15.16 32.27 -16.37
N SER A 177 -14.22 31.33 -16.28
CA SER A 177 -13.53 30.80 -17.45
C SER A 177 -14.48 29.95 -18.30
N ARG A 178 -14.09 29.78 -19.56
CA ARG A 178 -14.95 29.22 -20.61
C ARG A 178 -15.36 27.78 -20.29
N GLY A 179 -16.63 27.46 -20.53
CA GLY A 179 -17.18 26.10 -20.50
C GLY A 179 -17.64 25.62 -19.13
N TRP A 180 -17.22 26.27 -18.04
CA TRP A 180 -17.61 25.87 -16.67
C TRP A 180 -19.09 26.08 -16.37
N LYS A 181 -19.67 27.19 -16.85
CA LYS A 181 -21.09 27.49 -16.68
C LYS A 181 -22.01 26.50 -17.39
N GLU A 182 -21.57 25.95 -18.51
CA GLU A 182 -22.34 24.97 -19.28
C GLU A 182 -22.11 23.54 -18.76
N PHE A 183 -20.97 23.29 -18.12
CA PHE A 183 -20.63 22.01 -17.49
C PHE A 183 -21.29 21.78 -16.13
N THR A 184 -21.68 22.85 -15.42
CA THR A 184 -22.22 22.82 -14.04
C THR A 184 -23.72 23.07 -13.99
#